data_AF-A0A6L4Z2L4-F1
#
_entry.id   AF-A0A6L4Z2L4-F1
#
_cell.length_a   1.000
_cell.length_b   1.000
_cell.length_c   1.000
_cell.angle_alpha   90.00
_cell.angle_beta   90.00
_cell.angle_gamma   90.00
#
_symmetry.space_group_name_H-M   'P 1'
#
loop_
_entity.id
_entity.type
_entity.pdbx_description
1 polymer ?
#
loop_
_entity_poly.entity_id
_entity_poly.type
_entity_poly.pdbx_seq_one_letter_code
_entity_poly.pdbx_strand_id
1 'polypeptide(L)'
;MIYFWDGFGDDEKLVMSLVAEVLLSPNDAVNASRIAQAIQKEHYPVKLSTDTIRLTLEELTRVDVLKKVGDETFCFRIDLLRLWIKKSHSIWRVVREVRTL
;
A
#
# COMPACT_ATOMS: atom_id res chain seq x y z
N MET A 1 5.23 5.66 15.91
CA MET A 1 4.68 5.03 14.68
C MET A 1 3.31 4.38 14.88
N ILE A 2 2.94 3.86 16.07
CA ILE A 2 1.59 3.29 16.30
C ILE A 2 0.49 4.27 15.88
N TYR A 3 0.54 5.52 16.36
CA TYR A 3 -0.43 6.56 15.99
C TYR A 3 -0.44 6.95 14.51
N PHE A 4 0.64 6.67 13.76
CA PHE A 4 0.67 6.93 12.32
C PHE A 4 -0.24 5.94 11.59
N TRP A 5 -0.13 4.65 11.91
CA TRP A 5 -0.93 3.60 11.27
C TRP A 5 -2.41 3.69 11.62
N ASP A 6 -2.73 4.03 12.88
CA ASP A 6 -4.11 4.12 13.35
C ASP A 6 -4.87 5.30 12.75
N GLY A 7 -4.18 6.28 12.14
CA GLY A 7 -4.78 7.41 11.46
C GLY A 7 -5.27 7.13 10.04
N PHE A 8 -4.99 5.93 9.49
CA PHE A 8 -5.39 5.54 8.14
C PHE A 8 -6.64 4.66 8.14
N GLY A 9 -7.47 4.84 7.12
CA GLY A 9 -8.59 3.96 6.82
C GLY A 9 -8.15 2.61 6.26
N ASP A 10 -9.12 1.71 6.11
CA ASP A 10 -8.87 0.33 5.72
C ASP A 10 -8.23 0.19 4.34
N ASP A 11 -8.72 0.94 3.35
CA ASP A 11 -8.20 0.92 1.98
C ASP A 11 -6.75 1.44 1.94
N GLU A 12 -6.44 2.49 2.69
CA GLU A 12 -5.11 3.06 2.80
C GLU A 12 -4.13 2.07 3.43
N LYS A 13 -4.54 1.43 4.53
CA LYS A 13 -3.77 0.38 5.20
C LYS A 13 -3.50 -0.80 4.26
N LEU A 14 -4.52 -1.26 3.53
CA LEU A 14 -4.39 -2.36 2.57
C LEU A 14 -3.44 -1.98 1.42
N VAL A 15 -3.64 -0.81 0.80
CA VAL A 15 -2.81 -0.35 -0.32
C VAL A 15 -1.37 -0.13 0.14
N MET A 16 -1.12 0.50 1.28
CA MET A 16 0.23 0.65 1.81
C MET A 16 0.94 -0.70 2.04
N SER A 17 0.21 -1.68 2.58
CA SER A 17 0.76 -3.02 2.81
C SER A 17 1.09 -3.73 1.49
N LEU A 18 0.22 -3.60 0.49
CA LEU A 18 0.45 -4.15 -0.85
C LEU A 18 1.63 -3.48 -1.55
N VAL A 19 1.73 -2.15 -1.48
CA VAL A 19 2.87 -1.40 -2.03
C VAL A 19 4.18 -1.85 -1.36
N ALA A 20 4.18 -2.02 -0.03
CA ALA A 20 5.36 -2.47 0.70
C ALA A 20 5.76 -3.91 0.37
N GLU A 21 4.79 -4.76 0.02
CA GLU A 21 5.04 -6.12 -0.43
C GLU A 21 5.63 -6.15 -1.86
N VAL A 22 5.06 -5.36 -2.77
CA VAL A 22 5.45 -5.32 -4.19
C VAL A 22 6.79 -4.62 -4.42
N LEU A 23 7.12 -3.60 -3.62
CA LEU A 23 8.37 -2.87 -3.72
C LEU A 23 9.50 -3.59 -2.97
N LEU A 24 10.46 -4.12 -3.72
CA LEU A 24 11.59 -4.86 -3.16
C LEU A 24 12.73 -3.92 -2.76
N SER A 25 12.94 -2.86 -3.54
CA SER A 25 14.01 -1.86 -3.36
C SER A 25 13.46 -0.44 -3.10
N PRO A 26 14.20 0.44 -2.39
CA PRO A 26 13.86 1.86 -2.24
C PRO A 26 13.72 2.63 -3.56
N ASN A 27 14.36 2.14 -4.62
CA ASN A 27 14.33 2.78 -5.94
C ASN A 27 13.23 2.24 -6.85
N ASP A 28 12.48 1.23 -6.40
CA ASP A 28 11.37 0.68 -7.18
C ASP A 28 10.15 1.59 -7.08
N ALA A 29 9.35 1.60 -8.15
CA ALA A 29 8.04 2.22 -8.16
C ALA A 29 6.98 1.23 -8.67
N VAL A 30 5.72 1.50 -8.31
CA VAL A 30 4.57 0.65 -8.62
C VAL A 30 3.41 1.51 -9.13
N ASN A 31 2.63 0.97 -10.06
CA ASN A 31 1.37 1.56 -10.50
C ASN A 31 0.17 0.73 -9.99
N ALA A 32 -1.04 1.28 -10.09
CA ALA A 32 -2.25 0.60 -9.63
C ALA A 32 -2.43 -0.79 -10.29
N SER A 33 -2.14 -0.89 -11.59
CA SER A 33 -2.25 -2.14 -12.35
C SER A 33 -1.34 -3.25 -11.82
N ARG A 34 -0.09 -2.94 -11.45
CA ARG A 34 0.86 -3.91 -10.89
C ARG A 34 0.43 -4.38 -9.50
N ILE A 35 -0.21 -3.52 -8.70
CA ILE A 35 -0.81 -3.90 -7.42
C ILE A 35 -2.00 -4.84 -7.65
N ALA A 36 -2.91 -4.50 -8.57
CA ALA A 36 -4.05 -5.35 -8.91
C ALA A 36 -3.61 -6.74 -9.41
N GLN A 37 -2.56 -6.80 -10.23
CA GLN A 37 -1.95 -8.06 -10.67
C GLN A 37 -1.38 -8.86 -9.49
N ALA A 38 -0.72 -8.20 -8.52
CA ALA A 38 -0.21 -8.87 -7.33
C ALA A 38 -1.35 -9.46 -6.47
N ILE A 39 -2.47 -8.74 -6.32
CA ILE A 39 -3.66 -9.24 -5.62
C ILE A 39 -4.19 -10.51 -6.27
N GLN A 40 -4.31 -10.52 -7.60
CA GLN A 40 -4.80 -11.69 -8.34
C GLN A 40 -3.82 -12.86 -8.26
N LYS A 41 -2.53 -12.60 -8.47
CA LYS A 41 -1.48 -13.63 -8.48
C LYS A 41 -1.35 -14.35 -7.14
N GLU A 42 -1.31 -13.59 -6.04
CA GLU A 42 -1.11 -14.12 -4.69
C GLU A 42 -2.44 -14.49 -4.01
N HIS A 43 -3.57 -14.36 -4.71
CA HIS A 43 -4.91 -14.69 -4.22
C HIS A 43 -5.26 -14.01 -2.88
N TYR A 44 -4.85 -12.75 -2.71
CA TYR A 44 -5.18 -12.00 -1.50
C TYR A 44 -6.70 -11.78 -1.43
N PRO A 45 -7.36 -12.03 -0.28
CA PRO A 45 -8.80 -12.05 -0.24
C PRO A 45 -9.32 -10.64 0.08
N VAL A 46 -8.98 -9.69 -0.81
CA VAL A 46 -9.28 -8.25 -0.74
C VAL A 46 -10.14 -7.87 -1.94
N LYS A 47 -11.12 -7.00 -1.74
CA LYS A 47 -11.99 -6.48 -2.81
C LYS A 47 -11.63 -5.03 -3.14
N LEU A 48 -10.44 -4.84 -3.73
CA LEU A 48 -10.00 -3.53 -4.19
C LEU A 48 -10.09 -3.47 -5.72
N SER A 49 -10.82 -2.48 -6.24
CA SER A 49 -10.83 -2.18 -7.68
C SER A 49 -9.56 -1.41 -8.06
N THR A 50 -9.14 -1.50 -9.32
CA THR A 50 -7.98 -0.73 -9.81
C THR A 50 -8.15 0.78 -9.62
N ASP A 51 -9.37 1.29 -9.75
CA ASP A 51 -9.66 2.71 -9.54
C ASP A 51 -9.61 3.10 -8.07
N THR A 52 -10.11 2.24 -7.17
CA THR A 52 -9.92 2.42 -5.72
C THR A 52 -8.44 2.48 -5.37
N ILE A 53 -7.64 1.52 -5.86
CA ILE A 53 -6.19 1.50 -5.63
C ILE A 53 -5.55 2.80 -6.12
N ARG A 54 -5.91 3.27 -7.32
CA ARG A 54 -5.36 4.51 -7.90
C ARG A 54 -5.69 5.72 -7.03
N LEU A 55 -6.95 5.88 -6.63
CA LEU A 55 -7.38 6.98 -5.77
C LEU A 55 -6.65 6.95 -4.43
N THR A 56 -6.53 5.77 -3.80
CA THR A 56 -5.79 5.63 -2.55
C THR A 56 -4.30 5.96 -2.70
N LEU A 57 -3.65 5.59 -3.81
CA LEU A 57 -2.25 5.95 -4.06
C LEU A 57 -2.06 7.48 -4.18
N GLU A 58 -3.01 8.18 -4.81
CA GLU A 58 -3.00 9.64 -4.92
C GLU A 58 -3.22 10.30 -3.55
N GLU A 59 -4.16 9.81 -2.73
CA GLU A 59 -4.36 10.31 -1.35
C GLU A 59 -3.13 10.06 -0.47
N LEU A 60 -2.51 8.88 -0.54
CA LEU A 60 -1.26 8.57 0.16
C LEU A 60 -0.08 9.44 -0.31
N THR A 61 -0.13 9.96 -1.54
CA THR A 61 0.83 10.95 -2.03
C THR A 61 0.54 12.32 -1.43
N ARG A 62 -0.74 12.72 -1.34
CA ARG A 62 -1.20 13.99 -0.76
C ARG A 62 -0.83 14.13 0.71
N VAL A 63 -0.85 13.04 1.47
CA VAL A 63 -0.44 13.00 2.89
C VAL A 63 1.03 12.63 3.09
N ASP A 64 1.85 12.78 2.04
CA ASP A 64 3.31 12.65 2.07
C ASP A 64 3.87 11.25 2.44
N VAL A 65 3.04 10.20 2.36
CA VAL A 65 3.45 8.80 2.59
C VAL A 65 4.18 8.24 1.38
N LEU A 66 3.59 8.46 0.20
CA LEU A 66 4.15 8.09 -1.10
C LEU A 66 4.66 9.32 -1.83
N LYS A 67 5.51 9.09 -2.82
CA LYS A 67 5.91 10.08 -3.82
C LYS A 67 5.66 9.54 -5.21
N LYS A 68 5.28 10.42 -6.11
CA LYS A 68 5.09 10.14 -7.53
C LYS A 68 6.43 10.27 -8.26
N VAL A 69 6.79 9.27 -9.07
CA VAL A 69 8.08 9.20 -9.81
C VAL A 69 7.88 9.38 -11.32
N GLY A 70 6.65 9.27 -11.81
CA GLY A 70 6.24 9.50 -13.20
C GLY A 70 4.72 9.64 -13.30
N ASP A 71 4.14 9.50 -14.49
CA ASP A 71 2.70 9.79 -14.69
C ASP A 71 1.75 8.93 -13.86
N GLU A 72 2.10 7.67 -13.58
CA GLU A 72 1.26 6.74 -12.81
C GLU A 72 2.05 5.81 -11.87
N THR A 73 3.27 6.17 -11.52
CA THR A 73 4.14 5.34 -10.67
C THR A 73 4.43 6.00 -9.33
N PHE A 74 4.33 5.21 -8.28
CA PHE A 74 4.43 5.63 -6.89
C PHE A 74 5.48 4.80 -6.16
N CYS A 75 6.19 5.42 -5.24
CA CYS A 75 7.05 4.71 -4.29
C CYS A 75 6.99 5.37 -2.91
N PHE A 76 7.49 4.67 -1.89
CA PHE A 76 7.55 5.25 -0.56
C PHE A 76 8.46 6.47 -0.53
N ARG A 77 8.00 7.53 0.14
CA ARG A 77 8.84 8.70 0.36
C ARG A 77 10.00 8.38 1.29
N ILE A 78 9.74 7.55 2.30
CA ILE A 78 10.71 7.13 3.32
C ILE A 78 10.80 5.60 3.31
N ASP A 79 11.97 5.06 2.97
CA ASP A 79 12.15 3.60 2.87
C ASP A 79 11.99 2.89 4.23
N LEU A 80 12.37 3.55 5.34
CA LEU A 80 12.15 3.03 6.69
C LEU A 80 10.67 2.76 6.97
N LEU A 81 9.76 3.57 6.42
CA LEU A 81 8.33 3.35 6.56
C LEU A 81 7.90 2.08 5.81
N ARG A 82 8.36 1.88 4.56
CA ARG A 82 8.14 0.66 3.80
C ARG A 82 8.57 -0.58 4.58
N LEU A 83 9.80 -0.56 5.10
CA LEU A 83 10.36 -1.68 5.87
C LEU A 83 9.58 -1.95 7.16
N TRP A 84 9.17 -0.88 7.85
CA TRP A 84 8.36 -1.00 9.05
C TRP A 84 6.97 -1.60 8.77
N ILE A 85 6.30 -1.17 7.70
CA ILE A 85 5.00 -1.72 7.25
C ILE A 85 5.17 -3.19 6.87
N LYS A 86 6.17 -3.51 6.03
CA LYS A 86 6.43 -4.90 5.61
C LYS A 86 6.66 -5.85 6.79
N LYS A 87 7.36 -5.37 7.83
CA LYS A 87 7.64 -6.15 9.04
C LYS A 87 6.46 -6.25 10.01
N SER A 88 5.72 -5.17 10.20
CA SER A 88 4.74 -5.05 11.29
C SER A 88 3.29 -5.28 10.83
N HIS A 89 2.99 -4.92 9.59
CA HIS A 89 1.67 -4.87 8.95
C HIS A 89 1.71 -5.63 7.62
N SER A 90 2.05 -6.92 7.67
CA SER A 90 1.96 -7.77 6.48
C SER A 90 0.54 -7.82 5.94
N ILE A 91 0.38 -7.99 4.63
CA ILE A 91 -0.93 -8.01 3.97
C ILE A 91 -1.93 -8.96 4.65
N TRP A 92 -1.49 -10.16 5.05
CA TRP A 92 -2.32 -11.13 5.77
C TRP A 92 -2.75 -10.67 7.17
N ARG A 93 -1.95 -9.85 7.84
CA ARG A 93 -2.32 -9.25 9.12
C ARG A 93 -3.35 -8.15 8.90
N VAL A 94 -3.12 -7.27 7.93
CA VAL A 94 -4.00 -6.14 7.64
C VAL A 94 -5.36 -6.59 7.11
N VAL A 95 -5.38 -7.60 6.24
CA VAL A 95 -6.63 -8.23 5.78
C VAL A 95 -7.47 -8.76 6.95
N ARG A 96 -6.83 -9.28 8.01
CA ARG A 96 -7.54 -9.72 9.21
C ARG A 96 -8.07 -8.53 10.02
N GLU A 97 -7.25 -7.50 10.20
CA GLU A 97 -7.60 -6.26 10.92
C GLU A 97 -8.85 -5.58 10.30
N VAL A 98 -8.81 -5.34 8.99
CA VAL A 98 -9.87 -4.66 8.23
C VAL A 98 -11.19 -5.46 8.19
N ARG A 99 -11.13 -6.79 8.20
CA ARG A 99 -12.34 -7.63 8.22
C ARG A 99 -13.04 -7.65 9.59
N THR A 100 -12.36 -7.20 10.63
CA THR A 100 -12.81 -7.29 12.02
C THR A 100 -13.29 -5.96 12.61
N LEU A 101 -13.35 -4.90 11.80
CA LEU A 101 -13.98 -3.63 12.14
C LEU A 101 -15.36 -3.55 11.48
#